data_AF-A0A7J8K8I6-F1
#
_entry.id   AF-A0A7J8K8I6-F1
#
_cell.length_a   1.000
_cell.length_b   1.000
_cell.length_c   1.000
_cell.angle_alpha   90.00
_cell.angle_beta   90.00
_cell.angle_gamma   90.00
#
_symmetry.space_group_name_H-M   'P 1'
#
loop_
_entity.id
_entity.type
_entity.pdbx_description
1 polymer ?
#
loop_
_entity_poly.entity_id
_entity_poly.type
_entity_poly.pdbx_seq_one_letter_code
_entity_poly.pdbx_strand_id
1 'polypeptide(L)'
;MEMAPINPVGEKDTSLPQQQWNWNPQKNLDSAPQLRQHSQEPPTEVLELRVSPDPASQSLENLQGTEKLSVGLEEDSDKSHRSASEMPEPLQASELWYCPDGSFVKKIIIRGYGLDKPKLGSRCRVLAFGSGLPGGWTELTMGLGPWREETWGELIEKCLESMCQGEEAELQLPGNSGPPVRLTLASFTQGQDSWELEASEKEALARQERTRGTELFRAGNPKGAAQCYGRALRLLLTLPPPGSPERTILHANLAACQLLLGLPHLAAQNCDRVLEQEPGHLKALYRRGVAQAALGNLEKATADLKKVLAADPKNRAAQEELGKVIFQGKKQDAGLAQGLRKMFG
;
A
#
# COMPACT_ATOMS: atom_id res chain seq x y z
N MET A 1 -54.83 15.60 59.65
CA MET A 1 -54.87 14.16 60.01
C MET A 1 -53.54 13.59 59.54
N GLU A 2 -52.54 13.57 60.40
CA GLU A 2 -52.04 12.43 61.23
C GLU A 2 -50.61 12.09 60.70
N MET A 3 -49.56 12.51 61.43
CA MET A 3 -48.71 11.72 62.36
C MET A 3 -47.79 10.69 61.68
N ALA A 4 -46.47 10.85 61.91
CA ALA A 4 -45.36 9.97 61.50
C ALA A 4 -45.35 8.62 62.26
N PRO A 5 -44.47 7.65 61.93
CA PRO A 5 -43.23 7.48 62.75
C PRO A 5 -41.96 6.81 62.12
N ILE A 6 -40.78 7.21 62.65
CA ILE A 6 -39.62 6.42 63.19
C ILE A 6 -38.57 5.69 62.28
N ASN A 7 -37.28 5.98 62.60
CA ASN A 7 -35.92 5.43 62.27
C ASN A 7 -35.66 3.93 62.72
N PRO A 8 -34.45 3.28 62.79
CA PRO A 8 -33.01 3.65 62.51
C PRO A 8 -32.07 2.52 61.89
N VAL A 9 -30.75 2.80 61.86
CA VAL A 9 -29.55 1.89 62.00
C VAL A 9 -28.82 1.41 60.72
N GLY A 10 -27.51 1.69 60.67
CA GLY A 10 -26.54 0.92 59.86
C GLY A 10 -25.22 1.63 59.55
N GLU A 11 -24.35 1.83 60.54
CA GLU A 11 -22.92 2.16 60.37
C GLU A 11 -22.16 1.04 59.64
N LYS A 12 -21.19 1.41 58.77
CA LYS A 12 -19.85 0.83 58.82
C LYS A 12 -18.79 1.69 58.11
N ASP A 13 -17.77 1.95 58.91
CA ASP A 13 -16.55 2.73 58.74
C ASP A 13 -15.56 2.30 57.64
N THR A 14 -14.58 3.21 57.45
CA THR A 14 -13.19 3.08 56.96
C THR A 14 -12.95 3.26 55.44
N SER A 15 -12.01 4.07 54.92
CA SER A 15 -10.99 4.98 55.50
C SER A 15 -10.16 5.69 54.39
N LEU A 16 -10.04 7.03 54.47
CA LEU A 16 -8.88 7.93 54.15
C LEU A 16 -8.26 8.03 52.72
N PRO A 17 -7.50 9.10 52.37
CA PRO A 17 -7.81 10.54 52.42
C PRO A 17 -7.41 11.31 51.13
N GLN A 18 -8.11 12.42 50.84
CA GLN A 18 -7.70 13.44 49.86
C GLN A 18 -6.66 14.38 50.47
N GLN A 19 -5.53 14.59 49.77
CA GLN A 19 -4.62 15.70 50.03
C GLN A 19 -4.63 16.69 48.87
N GLN A 20 -4.90 17.93 49.27
CA GLN A 20 -5.00 19.16 48.51
C GLN A 20 -3.65 19.87 48.58
N TRP A 21 -3.05 20.24 47.44
CA TRP A 21 -1.93 21.19 47.41
C TRP A 21 -2.19 22.29 46.39
N ASN A 22 -2.38 23.49 46.93
CA ASN A 22 -2.43 24.77 46.22
C ASN A 22 -1.08 25.05 45.54
N TRP A 23 -1.12 25.50 44.29
CA TRP A 23 0.03 26.08 43.60
C TRP A 23 -0.19 27.58 43.41
N ASN A 24 0.76 28.41 43.85
CA ASN A 24 0.85 29.81 43.46
C ASN A 24 2.28 30.10 42.95
N PRO A 25 2.46 30.85 41.84
CA PRO A 25 3.69 30.88 41.07
C PRO A 25 4.54 32.13 41.40
N GLN A 26 5.87 31.95 41.53
CA GLN A 26 6.95 32.88 41.16
C GLN A 26 8.19 32.63 42.01
N LYS A 27 9.27 32.15 41.39
CA LYS A 27 10.63 32.72 41.44
C LYS A 27 11.65 31.88 40.65
N ASN A 28 12.45 32.59 39.84
CA ASN A 28 13.72 32.24 39.17
C ASN A 28 13.59 31.27 37.99
N LEU A 29 13.76 31.63 36.70
CA LEU A 29 14.86 32.37 36.04
C LEU A 29 16.26 31.90 36.49
N ASP A 30 16.80 30.87 35.84
CA ASP A 30 17.81 31.03 34.78
C ASP A 30 18.35 29.67 34.30
N SER A 31 18.78 29.66 33.03
CA SER A 31 19.63 28.66 32.34
C SER A 31 18.92 27.59 31.49
N ALA A 32 18.86 27.86 30.18
CA ALA A 32 18.74 26.86 29.13
C ALA A 32 20.08 26.08 28.97
N PRO A 33 20.06 24.82 28.47
CA PRO A 33 20.21 24.67 27.01
C PRO A 33 19.36 23.54 26.36
N GLN A 34 18.95 23.83 25.12
CA GLN A 34 18.71 22.94 23.97
C GLN A 34 18.01 21.58 24.19
N LEU A 35 16.69 21.58 23.92
CA LEU A 35 15.85 20.40 23.74
C LEU A 35 16.13 19.73 22.38
N ARG A 36 16.87 18.62 22.38
CA ARG A 36 16.64 17.54 21.40
C ARG A 36 15.33 16.87 21.77
N GLN A 37 14.28 17.08 20.95
CA GLN A 37 13.06 16.31 21.05
C GLN A 37 13.32 14.89 20.53
N HIS A 38 13.63 13.97 21.45
CA HIS A 38 13.45 12.54 21.19
C HIS A 38 11.94 12.24 21.25
N SER A 39 11.31 12.12 20.08
CA SER A 39 10.03 11.42 19.97
C SER A 39 10.29 9.94 20.25
N GLN A 40 9.88 9.46 21.42
CA GLN A 40 9.91 8.03 21.74
C GLN A 40 8.84 7.32 20.91
N GLU A 41 9.29 6.53 19.94
CA GLU A 41 8.50 5.49 19.26
C GLU A 41 8.58 4.16 20.05
N PRO A 42 7.56 3.28 19.95
CA PRO A 42 7.48 2.05 20.74
C PRO A 42 8.61 1.06 20.43
N PRO A 43 8.91 0.14 21.37
CA PRO A 43 10.11 -0.69 21.32
C PRO A 43 10.08 -1.69 20.15
N THR A 44 11.28 -1.93 19.63
CA THR A 44 11.62 -2.86 18.56
C THR A 44 11.26 -4.30 18.92
N GLU A 45 10.16 -4.83 18.38
CA GLU A 45 10.03 -6.28 18.18
C GLU A 45 10.70 -6.63 16.85
N VAL A 46 11.86 -7.29 16.97
CA VAL A 46 12.62 -7.84 15.86
C VAL A 46 11.88 -9.09 15.38
N LEU A 47 11.14 -8.98 14.28
CA LEU A 47 10.71 -10.15 13.52
C LEU A 47 11.94 -10.74 12.83
N GLU A 48 12.45 -11.85 13.37
CA GLU A 48 13.56 -12.61 12.80
C GLU A 48 13.20 -13.13 11.40
N LEU A 49 13.93 -12.65 10.39
CA LEU A 49 13.91 -13.19 9.02
C LEU A 49 14.62 -14.55 8.99
N ARG A 50 13.86 -15.64 9.02
CA ARG A 50 14.36 -16.97 8.60
C ARG A 50 13.86 -17.25 7.19
N VAL A 51 14.79 -17.21 6.22
CA VAL A 51 14.57 -17.66 4.85
C VAL A 51 14.97 -19.13 4.76
N SER A 52 14.02 -19.99 4.45
CA SER A 52 14.24 -21.40 4.10
C SER A 52 14.57 -21.51 2.60
N PRO A 53 15.42 -22.46 2.17
CA PRO A 53 15.78 -22.64 0.76
C PRO A 53 14.71 -23.42 -0.02
N ASP A 54 14.39 -22.94 -1.22
CA ASP A 54 13.57 -23.65 -2.23
C ASP A 54 14.33 -24.84 -2.85
N PRO A 55 13.65 -25.97 -3.12
CA PRO A 55 14.14 -27.01 -4.00
C PRO A 55 13.44 -27.00 -5.38
N ALA A 56 14.12 -27.64 -6.33
CA ALA A 56 13.63 -28.21 -7.60
C ALA A 56 13.78 -27.40 -8.89
N SER A 57 14.88 -27.73 -9.59
CA SER A 57 14.95 -27.83 -11.05
C SER A 57 14.41 -29.19 -11.54
N GLN A 58 14.18 -29.29 -12.85
CA GLN A 58 13.76 -30.44 -13.72
C GLN A 58 12.31 -30.24 -14.21
N SER A 59 11.96 -30.25 -15.50
CA SER A 59 12.54 -30.90 -16.69
C SER A 59 11.89 -30.27 -17.94
N LEU A 60 12.54 -30.29 -19.11
CA LEU A 60 11.95 -30.67 -20.41
C LEU A 60 12.96 -30.47 -21.55
N GLU A 61 13.37 -31.58 -22.16
CA GLU A 61 14.01 -31.65 -23.46
C GLU A 61 12.95 -31.86 -24.56
N ASN A 62 13.21 -31.22 -25.71
CA ASN A 62 12.95 -31.58 -27.10
C ASN A 62 11.55 -32.04 -27.58
N LEU A 63 11.07 -31.38 -28.64
CA LEU A 63 10.97 -31.99 -29.98
C LEU A 63 10.79 -30.95 -31.09
N GLN A 64 11.47 -31.21 -32.20
CA GLN A 64 11.50 -30.47 -33.46
C GLN A 64 10.22 -30.66 -34.26
N GLY A 65 9.89 -29.68 -35.11
CA GLY A 65 8.85 -29.78 -36.12
C GLY A 65 8.86 -28.57 -37.05
N THR A 66 9.62 -28.67 -38.13
CA THR A 66 9.70 -27.74 -39.26
C THR A 66 8.41 -27.73 -40.07
N GLU A 67 7.96 -26.56 -40.53
CA GLU A 67 7.44 -26.38 -41.90
C GLU A 67 7.44 -24.90 -42.31
N LYS A 68 7.48 -24.70 -43.62
CA LYS A 68 8.15 -23.63 -44.35
C LYS A 68 7.17 -23.05 -45.37
N LEU A 69 7.43 -21.81 -45.83
CA LEU A 69 6.93 -21.17 -47.07
C LEU A 69 5.49 -20.62 -46.97
N SER A 70 5.11 -19.49 -47.57
CA SER A 70 5.75 -18.47 -48.40
C SER A 70 4.74 -17.31 -48.55
N VAL A 71 5.20 -16.06 -48.52
CA VAL A 71 4.38 -14.88 -48.79
C VAL A 71 4.50 -14.53 -50.29
N GLY A 72 3.37 -14.46 -50.98
CA GLY A 72 3.23 -13.89 -52.32
C GLY A 72 2.28 -12.71 -52.26
N LEU A 73 2.74 -11.56 -52.77
CA LEU A 73 2.00 -10.33 -53.00
C LEU A 73 1.42 -10.35 -54.41
N GLU A 74 0.14 -10.05 -54.60
CA GLU A 74 -0.37 -9.44 -55.84
C GLU A 74 -1.53 -8.47 -55.50
N GLU A 75 -1.39 -7.24 -55.98
CA GLU A 75 -2.44 -6.23 -56.15
C GLU A 75 -3.16 -6.50 -57.48
N ASP A 76 -4.48 -6.30 -57.58
CA ASP A 76 -5.03 -5.28 -58.50
C ASP A 76 -6.56 -5.08 -58.43
N SER A 77 -6.96 -3.90 -58.91
CA SER A 77 -8.25 -3.20 -58.94
C SER A 77 -9.45 -3.88 -59.61
N ASP A 78 -10.70 -3.51 -59.24
CA ASP A 78 -11.58 -2.65 -60.09
C ASP A 78 -12.90 -2.22 -59.39
N LYS A 79 -13.45 -1.07 -59.80
CA LYS A 79 -14.67 -0.41 -59.29
C LYS A 79 -15.95 -0.93 -59.95
N SER A 80 -17.11 -0.87 -59.25
CA SER A 80 -18.26 -0.04 -59.69
C SER A 80 -19.54 -0.13 -58.81
N HIS A 81 -20.24 1.01 -58.78
CA HIS A 81 -21.67 1.30 -58.53
C HIS A 81 -22.31 1.20 -57.11
N ARG A 82 -22.58 2.41 -56.59
CA ARG A 82 -23.56 2.78 -55.55
C ARG A 82 -24.91 2.07 -55.68
N SER A 83 -25.44 1.62 -54.55
CA SER A 83 -26.85 1.84 -54.21
C SER A 83 -26.94 2.28 -52.75
N ALA A 84 -27.70 3.36 -52.52
CA ALA A 84 -27.91 3.96 -51.22
C ALA A 84 -29.26 3.48 -50.67
N SER A 85 -29.23 2.65 -49.63
CA SER A 85 -30.25 2.60 -48.59
C SER A 85 -29.75 1.67 -47.48
N GLU A 86 -30.13 1.98 -46.25
CA GLU A 86 -29.77 1.30 -45.00
C GLU A 86 -28.51 1.85 -44.33
N MET A 87 -28.72 2.97 -43.62
CA MET A 87 -27.94 3.29 -42.44
C MET A 87 -28.12 2.12 -41.44
N PRO A 88 -27.06 1.42 -41.04
CA PRO A 88 -27.15 0.50 -39.91
C PRO A 88 -27.46 1.32 -38.65
N GLU A 89 -28.36 0.81 -37.83
CA GLU A 89 -28.68 1.32 -36.50
C GLU A 89 -27.40 1.65 -35.70
N PRO A 90 -27.42 2.66 -34.81
CA PRO A 90 -26.25 2.99 -34.02
C PRO A 90 -25.88 1.80 -33.12
N LEU A 91 -24.71 1.23 -33.42
CA LEU A 91 -23.91 0.27 -32.66
C LEU A 91 -24.35 0.14 -31.19
N GLN A 92 -24.79 -1.06 -30.80
CA GLN A 92 -24.97 -1.45 -29.40
C GLN A 92 -23.71 -1.04 -28.61
N ALA A 93 -23.84 -0.03 -27.75
CA ALA A 93 -22.79 0.32 -26.82
C ALA A 93 -22.47 -0.93 -25.99
N SER A 94 -21.25 -1.45 -26.16
CA SER A 94 -20.73 -2.64 -25.49
C SER A 94 -21.16 -2.65 -24.02
N GLU A 95 -21.95 -3.65 -23.62
CA GLU A 95 -22.34 -3.90 -22.22
C GLU A 95 -21.13 -4.28 -21.34
N LEU A 96 -19.96 -4.40 -21.95
CA LEU A 96 -18.68 -4.67 -21.30
C LEU A 96 -17.89 -3.37 -21.13
N TRP A 97 -17.39 -3.16 -19.91
CA TRP A 97 -16.41 -2.16 -19.56
C TRP A 97 -15.15 -2.84 -19.04
N TYR A 98 -13.99 -2.43 -19.55
CA TYR A 98 -12.71 -3.03 -19.22
C TYR A 98 -11.99 -2.15 -18.19
N CYS A 99 -11.58 -2.73 -17.06
CA CYS A 99 -10.81 -1.98 -16.09
C CYS A 99 -9.44 -1.60 -16.71
N PRO A 100 -9.01 -0.33 -16.64
CA PRO A 100 -7.80 0.14 -17.32
C PRO A 100 -6.51 -0.60 -16.95
N ASP A 101 -6.43 -1.14 -15.73
CA ASP A 101 -5.28 -1.92 -15.24
C ASP A 101 -5.41 -3.43 -15.54
N GLY A 102 -6.47 -3.85 -16.24
CA GLY A 102 -6.75 -5.24 -16.56
C GLY A 102 -7.23 -6.09 -15.38
N SER A 103 -7.51 -5.50 -14.22
CA SER A 103 -7.88 -6.27 -13.01
C SER A 103 -9.22 -7.01 -13.12
N PHE A 104 -10.17 -6.48 -13.90
CA PHE A 104 -11.45 -7.13 -14.18
C PHE A 104 -12.11 -6.60 -15.45
N VAL A 105 -13.09 -7.36 -15.94
CA VAL A 105 -14.06 -6.92 -16.94
C VAL A 105 -15.42 -6.79 -16.25
N LYS A 106 -16.04 -5.62 -16.35
CA LYS A 106 -17.37 -5.34 -15.82
C LYS A 106 -18.41 -5.55 -16.91
N LYS A 107 -19.32 -6.50 -16.70
CA LYS A 107 -20.50 -6.68 -17.54
C LYS A 107 -21.69 -6.00 -16.88
N ILE A 108 -22.24 -4.98 -17.53
CA ILE A 108 -23.40 -4.23 -17.05
C ILE A 108 -24.65 -5.07 -17.28
N ILE A 109 -25.36 -5.43 -16.21
CA ILE A 109 -26.60 -6.21 -16.24
C ILE A 109 -27.81 -5.29 -16.24
N ILE A 110 -27.81 -4.29 -15.35
CA ILE A 110 -28.81 -3.23 -15.30
C ILE A 110 -28.08 -1.91 -15.44
N ARG A 111 -28.48 -1.09 -16.42
CA ARG A 111 -27.91 0.25 -16.61
C ARG A 111 -28.37 1.16 -15.48
N GLY A 112 -27.43 1.85 -14.86
CA GLY A 112 -27.73 2.95 -13.96
C GLY A 112 -28.25 4.19 -14.69
N TYR A 113 -28.65 5.18 -13.92
CA TYR A 113 -29.12 6.48 -14.40
C TYR A 113 -28.22 7.62 -13.89
N GLY A 114 -28.30 8.76 -14.57
CA GLY A 114 -27.42 9.90 -14.33
C GLY A 114 -26.02 9.71 -14.94
N LEU A 115 -25.23 10.77 -14.86
CA LEU A 115 -23.85 10.80 -15.34
C LEU A 115 -22.82 10.84 -14.21
N ASP A 116 -23.26 11.21 -13.01
CA ASP A 116 -22.41 11.28 -11.83
C ASP A 116 -22.01 9.88 -11.37
N LYS A 117 -20.81 9.80 -10.81
CA LYS A 117 -20.22 8.56 -10.30
C LYS A 117 -19.67 8.81 -8.89
N PRO A 118 -19.58 7.76 -8.06
CA PRO A 118 -18.88 7.83 -6.78
C PRO A 118 -17.46 8.38 -6.91
N LYS A 119 -17.12 9.31 -6.02
CA LYS A 119 -15.78 9.92 -5.89
C LYS A 119 -15.27 9.75 -4.46
N LEU A 120 -14.05 10.18 -4.17
CA LEU A 120 -13.50 10.16 -2.82
C LEU A 120 -14.47 10.82 -1.81
N GLY A 121 -14.77 10.13 -0.71
CA GLY A 121 -15.72 10.58 0.30
C GLY A 121 -17.20 10.32 -0.01
N SER A 122 -17.57 9.89 -1.23
CA SER A 122 -18.94 9.44 -1.53
C SER A 122 -19.32 8.27 -0.62
N ARG A 123 -20.47 8.38 0.06
CA ARG A 123 -21.10 7.25 0.76
C ARG A 123 -21.95 6.49 -0.23
N CYS A 124 -21.61 5.25 -0.50
CA CYS A 124 -22.26 4.36 -1.47
C CYS A 124 -23.05 3.28 -0.73
N ARG A 125 -24.33 3.16 -1.06
CA ARG A 125 -25.15 2.02 -0.64
C ARG A 125 -25.07 0.94 -1.68
N VAL A 126 -24.45 -0.18 -1.32
CA VAL A 126 -24.11 -1.26 -2.26
C VAL A 126 -24.63 -2.61 -1.80
N LEU A 127 -24.85 -3.50 -2.76
CA LEU A 127 -25.13 -4.90 -2.51
C LEU A 127 -24.14 -5.73 -3.31
N ALA A 128 -23.33 -6.52 -2.62
CA ALA A 128 -22.32 -7.35 -3.25
C ALA A 128 -22.63 -8.83 -2.99
N PHE A 129 -22.64 -9.63 -4.04
CA PHE A 129 -22.82 -11.09 -3.96
C PHE A 129 -21.68 -11.80 -4.64
N GLY A 130 -21.14 -12.82 -3.98
CA GLY A 130 -20.06 -13.65 -4.48
C GLY A 130 -19.41 -14.47 -3.37
N SER A 131 -18.49 -15.36 -3.74
CA SER A 131 -17.77 -16.18 -2.76
C SER A 131 -16.94 -15.29 -1.81
N GLY A 132 -17.25 -15.37 -0.52
CA GLY A 132 -16.54 -14.61 0.52
C GLY A 132 -16.95 -13.13 0.66
N LEU A 133 -18.05 -12.71 0.04
CA LEU A 133 -18.65 -11.38 0.27
C LEU A 133 -19.78 -11.45 1.30
N PRO A 134 -19.92 -10.45 2.17
CA PRO A 134 -21.05 -10.38 3.09
C PRO A 134 -22.35 -10.26 2.29
N GLY A 135 -23.24 -11.25 2.41
CA GLY A 135 -24.55 -11.20 1.78
C GLY A 135 -25.41 -10.14 2.46
N GLY A 136 -25.67 -9.02 1.77
CA GLY A 136 -26.55 -7.96 2.27
C GLY A 136 -26.17 -6.56 1.82
N TRP A 137 -27.09 -5.62 2.02
CA TRP A 137 -26.84 -4.20 1.75
C TRP A 137 -25.84 -3.65 2.75
N THR A 138 -24.83 -2.95 2.26
CA THR A 138 -23.81 -2.28 3.08
C THR A 138 -23.62 -0.84 2.63
N GLU A 139 -23.19 0.01 3.56
CA GLU A 139 -22.76 1.37 3.24
C GLU A 139 -21.24 1.43 3.33
N LEU A 140 -20.63 1.86 2.24
CA LEU A 140 -19.18 2.02 2.10
C LEU A 140 -18.88 3.48 1.79
N THR A 141 -17.73 3.98 2.23
CA THR A 141 -17.28 5.31 1.86
C THR A 141 -16.08 5.19 0.94
N MET A 142 -16.17 5.76 -0.26
CA MET A 142 -15.10 5.74 -1.27
C MET A 142 -13.81 6.32 -0.70
N GLY A 143 -12.70 5.60 -0.88
CA GLY A 143 -11.37 5.95 -0.39
C GLY A 143 -11.15 5.78 1.11
N LEU A 144 -12.19 5.46 1.90
CA LEU A 144 -12.15 5.48 3.36
C LEU A 144 -12.63 4.18 3.99
N GLY A 145 -11.99 3.78 5.10
CA GLY A 145 -12.50 2.71 5.98
C GLY A 145 -12.00 1.28 5.69
N PRO A 146 -12.12 0.37 6.69
CA PRO A 146 -11.45 -0.94 6.78
C PRO A 146 -11.69 -1.88 5.59
N TRP A 147 -12.87 -1.80 4.97
CA TRP A 147 -13.32 -2.64 3.85
C TRP A 147 -12.36 -2.65 2.65
N ARG A 148 -11.61 -1.57 2.44
CA ARG A 148 -10.65 -1.42 1.32
C ARG A 148 -9.49 -2.43 1.35
N GLU A 149 -9.18 -2.95 2.54
CA GLU A 149 -8.07 -3.88 2.77
C GLU A 149 -8.54 -5.32 2.87
N GLU A 150 -9.86 -5.54 2.79
CA GLU A 150 -10.44 -6.86 2.64
C GLU A 150 -10.18 -7.37 1.21
N THR A 151 -10.33 -8.68 1.02
CA THR A 151 -10.01 -9.38 -0.23
C THR A 151 -10.56 -8.72 -1.50
N TRP A 152 -11.73 -8.10 -1.40
CA TRP A 152 -12.45 -7.52 -2.53
C TRP A 152 -12.46 -5.99 -2.55
N GLY A 153 -11.89 -5.33 -1.53
CA GLY A 153 -12.04 -3.89 -1.33
C GLY A 153 -11.56 -3.06 -2.51
N GLU A 154 -10.34 -3.34 -3.01
CA GLU A 154 -9.76 -2.62 -4.15
C GLU A 154 -10.56 -2.82 -5.45
N LEU A 155 -11.07 -4.05 -5.69
CA LEU A 155 -11.88 -4.37 -6.87
C LEU A 155 -13.24 -3.67 -6.82
N ILE A 156 -13.90 -3.71 -5.66
CA ILE A 156 -15.18 -3.04 -5.44
C ILE A 156 -15.01 -1.54 -5.61
N GLU A 157 -13.98 -0.93 -5.02
CA GLU A 157 -13.71 0.50 -5.14
C GLU A 157 -13.55 0.92 -6.61
N LYS A 158 -12.68 0.25 -7.37
CA LYS A 158 -12.49 0.52 -8.81
C LYS A 158 -13.77 0.34 -9.62
N CYS A 159 -14.57 -0.66 -9.28
CA CYS A 159 -15.84 -0.89 -9.96
C CYS A 159 -16.81 0.26 -9.70
N LEU A 160 -16.97 0.68 -8.43
CA LEU A 160 -17.85 1.77 -8.04
C LEU A 160 -17.49 3.09 -8.72
N GLU A 161 -16.20 3.41 -8.89
CA GLU A 161 -15.73 4.59 -9.65
C GLU A 161 -16.22 4.64 -11.11
N SER A 162 -16.64 3.49 -11.65
CA SER A 162 -17.16 3.36 -13.02
C SER A 162 -18.69 3.28 -13.12
N MET A 163 -19.39 3.11 -12.00
CA MET A 163 -20.83 2.81 -11.96
C MET A 163 -21.69 4.07 -11.85
N CYS A 164 -22.86 4.05 -12.49
CA CYS A 164 -23.92 5.04 -12.26
C CYS A 164 -24.89 4.58 -11.18
N GLN A 165 -25.68 5.51 -10.63
CA GLN A 165 -26.69 5.19 -9.62
C GLN A 165 -27.73 4.20 -10.16
N GLY A 166 -28.05 3.16 -9.40
CA GLY A 166 -28.97 2.09 -9.79
C GLY A 166 -28.36 1.01 -10.69
N GLU A 167 -27.07 1.09 -11.02
CA GLU A 167 -26.40 0.10 -11.88
C GLU A 167 -26.22 -1.25 -11.15
N GLU A 168 -26.42 -2.35 -11.87
CA GLU A 168 -26.04 -3.71 -11.46
C GLU A 168 -25.05 -4.26 -12.48
N ALA A 169 -23.94 -4.80 -12.00
CA ALA A 169 -22.89 -5.34 -12.85
C ALA A 169 -22.27 -6.62 -12.29
N GLU A 170 -21.77 -7.46 -13.19
CA GLU A 170 -20.97 -8.63 -12.88
C GLU A 170 -19.50 -8.36 -13.20
N LEU A 171 -18.62 -8.61 -12.23
CA LEU A 171 -17.18 -8.49 -12.37
C LEU A 171 -16.61 -9.87 -12.70
N GLN A 172 -15.95 -9.94 -13.85
CA GLN A 172 -15.22 -11.11 -14.32
C GLN A 172 -13.72 -10.91 -14.12
N LEU A 173 -13.09 -11.76 -13.33
CA LEU A 173 -11.66 -11.70 -13.05
C LEU A 173 -10.87 -12.55 -14.06
N PRO A 174 -9.77 -12.03 -14.63
CA PRO A 174 -8.90 -12.80 -15.50
C PRO A 174 -8.37 -14.06 -14.79
N GLY A 175 -8.46 -15.21 -15.45
CA GLY A 175 -7.95 -16.48 -14.92
C GLY A 175 -8.78 -17.10 -13.78
N ASN A 176 -9.92 -16.52 -13.41
CA ASN A 176 -10.83 -17.10 -12.43
C ASN A 176 -12.00 -17.79 -13.12
N SER A 177 -12.21 -19.08 -12.82
CA SER A 177 -13.37 -19.87 -13.28
C SER A 177 -14.50 -19.91 -12.24
N GLY A 178 -14.33 -19.24 -11.10
CA GLY A 178 -15.36 -19.13 -10.07
C GLY A 178 -16.57 -18.30 -10.51
N PRO A 179 -17.67 -18.34 -9.74
CA PRO A 179 -18.85 -17.55 -10.03
C PRO A 179 -18.50 -16.05 -10.05
N PRO A 180 -19.09 -15.27 -10.97
CA PRO A 180 -18.81 -13.84 -11.07
C PRO A 180 -19.26 -13.11 -9.81
N VAL A 181 -18.52 -12.08 -9.42
CA VAL A 181 -18.95 -11.18 -8.34
C VAL A 181 -19.98 -10.23 -8.90
N ARG A 182 -21.15 -10.16 -8.28
CA ARG A 182 -22.21 -9.24 -8.66
C ARG A 182 -22.25 -8.07 -7.70
N LEU A 183 -22.31 -6.86 -8.24
CA LEU A 183 -22.33 -5.62 -7.49
C LEU A 183 -23.49 -4.73 -7.97
N THR A 184 -24.30 -4.26 -7.04
CA THR A 184 -25.35 -3.28 -7.27
C THR A 184 -25.02 -1.99 -6.52
N LEU A 185 -25.05 -0.86 -7.21
CA LEU A 185 -24.94 0.48 -6.61
C LEU A 185 -26.34 1.09 -6.51
N ALA A 186 -26.97 1.07 -5.33
CA ALA A 186 -28.33 1.64 -5.18
C ALA A 186 -28.33 3.17 -5.23
N SER A 187 -27.42 3.79 -4.48
CA SER A 187 -27.32 5.24 -4.36
C SER A 187 -25.94 5.64 -3.85
N PHE A 188 -25.55 6.88 -4.10
CA PHE A 188 -24.37 7.47 -3.48
C PHE A 188 -24.55 8.96 -3.17
N THR A 189 -23.78 9.47 -2.22
CA THR A 189 -23.70 10.92 -1.95
C THR A 189 -22.61 11.56 -2.81
N GLN A 190 -22.74 12.86 -3.06
CA GLN A 190 -21.67 13.63 -3.71
C GLN A 190 -20.35 13.46 -2.95
N GLY A 191 -19.30 13.14 -3.69
CA GLY A 191 -17.92 13.10 -3.20
C GLY A 191 -17.10 14.21 -3.85
N GLN A 192 -15.80 14.20 -3.61
CA GLN A 192 -14.89 15.23 -4.10
C GLN A 192 -13.81 14.63 -5.00
N ASP A 193 -13.43 15.40 -6.01
CA ASP A 193 -12.25 15.10 -6.79
C ASP A 193 -10.97 15.50 -6.02
N SER A 194 -9.86 14.85 -6.36
CA SER A 194 -8.57 15.11 -5.69
C SER A 194 -8.11 16.57 -5.78
N TRP A 195 -8.50 17.32 -6.82
CA TRP A 195 -8.16 18.74 -6.97
C TRP A 195 -9.10 19.68 -6.20
N GLU A 196 -10.27 19.22 -5.77
CA GLU A 196 -11.23 19.98 -4.96
C GLU A 196 -10.85 19.96 -3.48
N LEU A 197 -9.99 19.02 -3.08
CA LEU A 197 -9.51 18.89 -1.71
C LEU A 197 -8.47 19.95 -1.36
N GLU A 198 -8.69 20.61 -0.23
CA GLU A 198 -7.74 21.55 0.34
C GLU A 198 -6.47 20.84 0.84
N ALA A 199 -5.37 21.58 0.97
CA ALA A 199 -4.11 21.01 1.44
C ALA A 199 -4.23 20.35 2.81
N SER A 200 -4.95 20.98 3.74
CA SER A 200 -5.17 20.47 5.11
C SER A 200 -5.99 19.18 5.13
N GLU A 201 -6.95 19.04 4.22
CA GLU A 201 -7.77 17.83 4.08
C GLU A 201 -6.94 16.68 3.52
N LYS A 202 -6.12 16.94 2.50
CA LYS A 202 -5.18 15.94 1.96
C LYS A 202 -4.19 15.46 3.01
N GLU A 203 -3.66 16.35 3.84
CA GLU A 203 -2.78 15.99 4.95
C GLU A 203 -3.52 15.20 6.05
N ALA A 204 -4.76 15.54 6.37
CA ALA A 204 -5.57 14.76 7.31
C ALA A 204 -5.82 13.33 6.79
N LEU A 205 -6.19 13.19 5.52
CA LEU A 205 -6.39 11.89 4.86
C LEU A 205 -5.09 11.08 4.78
N ALA A 206 -3.95 11.72 4.46
CA ALA A 206 -2.66 11.07 4.43
C ALA A 206 -2.24 10.55 5.83
N ARG A 207 -2.54 11.30 6.89
CA ARG A 207 -2.33 10.86 8.28
C ARG A 207 -3.19 9.66 8.66
N GLN A 208 -4.44 9.64 8.22
CA GLN A 208 -5.33 8.51 8.44
C GLN A 208 -4.80 7.25 7.75
N GLU A 209 -4.42 7.35 6.47
CA GLU A 209 -3.81 6.26 5.70
C GLU A 209 -2.49 5.78 6.33
N ARG A 210 -1.65 6.70 6.82
CA ARG A 210 -0.43 6.33 7.55
C ARG A 210 -0.73 5.53 8.82
N THR A 211 -1.70 5.98 9.60
CA THR A 211 -2.07 5.34 10.88
C THR A 211 -2.54 3.92 10.63
N ARG A 212 -3.43 3.75 9.65
CA ARG A 212 -3.92 2.44 9.22
C ARG A 212 -2.81 1.55 8.65
N GLY A 213 -1.93 2.09 7.83
CA GLY A 213 -0.77 1.34 7.33
C GLY A 213 0.12 0.83 8.46
N THR A 214 0.24 1.62 9.53
CA THR A 214 0.98 1.23 10.75
C THR A 214 0.28 0.09 11.50
N GLU A 215 -1.05 0.14 11.60
CA GLU A 215 -1.85 -0.94 12.20
C GLU A 215 -1.74 -2.25 11.40
N LEU A 216 -1.88 -2.19 10.07
CA LEU A 216 -1.73 -3.35 9.19
C LEU A 216 -0.32 -3.95 9.25
N PHE A 217 0.71 -3.10 9.32
CA PHE A 217 2.08 -3.55 9.47
C PHE A 217 2.27 -4.31 10.78
N ARG A 218 1.74 -3.79 11.89
CA ARG A 218 1.76 -4.45 13.20
C ARG A 218 0.95 -5.75 13.21
N ALA A 219 -0.12 -5.82 12.43
CA ALA A 219 -0.91 -7.02 12.23
C ALA A 219 -0.25 -8.07 11.31
N GLY A 220 0.98 -7.84 10.84
CA GLY A 220 1.69 -8.78 9.97
C GLY A 220 1.24 -8.76 8.51
N ASN A 221 0.54 -7.71 8.07
CA ASN A 221 0.13 -7.52 6.68
C ASN A 221 0.95 -6.40 6.01
N PRO A 222 2.20 -6.67 5.58
CA PRO A 222 3.05 -5.67 4.93
C PRO A 222 2.52 -5.23 3.57
N LYS A 223 1.70 -6.06 2.89
CA LYS A 223 1.10 -5.72 1.59
C LYS A 223 0.06 -4.62 1.74
N GLY A 224 -0.92 -4.79 2.63
CA GLY A 224 -1.92 -3.75 2.92
C GLY A 224 -1.30 -2.49 3.51
N ALA A 225 -0.29 -2.65 4.37
CA ALA A 225 0.49 -1.52 4.88
C ALA A 225 1.14 -0.70 3.76
N ALA A 226 1.82 -1.35 2.81
CA ALA A 226 2.42 -0.69 1.67
C ALA A 226 1.40 0.05 0.80
N GLN A 227 0.21 -0.53 0.59
CA GLN A 227 -0.88 0.10 -0.14
C GLN A 227 -1.36 1.38 0.58
N CYS A 228 -1.57 1.34 1.90
CA CYS A 228 -1.93 2.51 2.71
C CYS A 228 -0.88 3.62 2.60
N TYR A 229 0.41 3.30 2.78
CA TYR A 229 1.48 4.28 2.67
C TYR A 229 1.59 4.88 1.25
N GLY A 230 1.40 4.07 0.22
CA GLY A 230 1.36 4.52 -1.17
C GLY A 230 0.23 5.51 -1.44
N ARG A 231 -0.97 5.27 -0.89
CA ARG A 231 -2.10 6.20 -1.00
C ARG A 231 -1.86 7.50 -0.25
N ALA A 232 -1.29 7.43 0.95
CA ALA A 232 -0.87 8.61 1.70
C ALA A 232 0.15 9.45 0.90
N LEU A 233 1.17 8.81 0.32
CA LEU A 233 2.14 9.50 -0.54
C LEU A 233 1.47 10.13 -1.76
N ARG A 234 0.54 9.44 -2.43
CA ARG A 234 -0.19 9.98 -3.59
C ARG A 234 -0.96 11.25 -3.25
N LEU A 235 -1.61 11.30 -2.09
CA LEU A 235 -2.28 12.52 -1.61
C LEU A 235 -1.26 13.66 -1.43
N LEU A 236 -0.17 13.37 -0.72
CA LEU A 236 0.84 14.37 -0.41
C LEU A 236 1.60 14.84 -1.65
N LEU A 237 1.86 14.00 -2.66
CA LEU A 237 2.58 14.36 -3.89
C LEU A 237 1.89 15.47 -4.69
N THR A 238 0.57 15.64 -4.53
CA THR A 238 -0.18 16.71 -5.19
C THR A 238 0.02 18.09 -4.53
N LEU A 239 0.66 18.15 -3.36
CA LEU A 239 0.91 19.40 -2.62
C LEU A 239 2.21 20.08 -3.07
N PRO A 240 2.22 21.42 -3.18
CA PRO A 240 3.41 22.16 -3.59
C PRO A 240 4.57 22.04 -2.59
N PRO A 241 5.84 22.21 -3.03
CA PRO A 241 7.00 22.27 -2.14
C PRO A 241 6.88 23.40 -1.09
N PRO A 242 7.45 23.25 0.12
CA PRO A 242 8.38 22.18 0.53
C PRO A 242 7.71 20.81 0.80
N GLY A 243 6.38 20.72 0.73
CA GLY A 243 5.64 19.48 0.99
C GLY A 243 5.63 19.09 2.47
N SER A 244 4.79 18.13 2.84
CA SER A 244 4.67 17.68 4.22
C SER A 244 5.92 16.88 4.66
N PRO A 245 6.48 17.14 5.86
CA PRO A 245 7.59 16.34 6.40
C PRO A 245 7.20 14.87 6.61
N GLU A 246 5.90 14.56 6.63
CA GLU A 246 5.40 13.19 6.71
C GLU A 246 5.78 12.32 5.51
N ARG A 247 6.12 12.92 4.37
CA ARG A 247 6.60 12.19 3.19
C ARG A 247 7.82 11.33 3.53
N THR A 248 8.76 11.84 4.33
CA THR A 248 9.96 11.12 4.77
C THR A 248 9.60 9.88 5.58
N ILE A 249 8.68 10.01 6.54
CA ILE A 249 8.20 8.91 7.38
C ILE A 249 7.51 7.84 6.52
N LEU A 250 6.68 8.26 5.56
CA LEU A 250 5.97 7.35 4.67
C LEU A 250 6.93 6.57 3.76
N HIS A 251 7.93 7.23 3.16
CA HIS A 251 8.96 6.56 2.38
C HIS A 251 9.75 5.54 3.23
N ALA A 252 10.12 5.90 4.45
CA ALA A 252 10.82 4.98 5.36
C ALA A 252 9.97 3.74 5.66
N ASN A 253 8.70 3.91 6.00
CA ASN A 253 7.78 2.81 6.30
C ASN A 253 7.47 1.94 5.07
N LEU A 254 7.31 2.56 3.91
CA LEU A 254 7.11 1.85 2.64
C LEU A 254 8.33 1.00 2.29
N ALA A 255 9.55 1.51 2.49
CA ALA A 255 10.78 0.74 2.29
C ALA A 255 10.85 -0.50 3.20
N ALA A 256 10.39 -0.40 4.45
CA ALA A 256 10.31 -1.56 5.34
C ALA A 256 9.36 -2.63 4.81
N CYS A 257 8.16 -2.24 4.37
CA CYS A 257 7.18 -3.16 3.81
C CYS A 257 7.73 -3.83 2.55
N GLN A 258 8.37 -3.07 1.67
CA GLN A 258 8.91 -3.58 0.40
C GLN A 258 10.07 -4.56 0.61
N LEU A 259 10.91 -4.38 1.64
CA LEU A 259 11.90 -5.40 2.01
C LEU A 259 11.25 -6.71 2.44
N LEU A 260 10.19 -6.65 3.26
CA LEU A 260 9.44 -7.84 3.68
C LEU A 260 8.73 -8.54 2.51
N LEU A 261 8.35 -7.79 1.49
CA LEU A 261 7.71 -8.30 0.28
C LEU A 261 8.71 -8.79 -0.79
N GLY A 262 10.02 -8.75 -0.51
CA GLY A 262 11.04 -9.18 -1.48
C GLY A 262 11.20 -8.22 -2.68
N LEU A 263 10.91 -6.92 -2.49
CA LEU A 263 10.99 -5.88 -3.52
C LEU A 263 12.15 -4.90 -3.23
N PRO A 264 13.42 -5.35 -3.27
CA PRO A 264 14.56 -4.55 -2.82
C PRO A 264 14.81 -3.31 -3.70
N HIS A 265 14.49 -3.36 -5.00
CA HIS A 265 14.65 -2.20 -5.89
C HIS A 265 13.78 -1.01 -5.45
N LEU A 266 12.50 -1.24 -5.13
CA LEU A 266 11.60 -0.19 -4.64
C LEU A 266 12.02 0.28 -3.24
N ALA A 267 12.46 -0.65 -2.38
CA ALA A 267 12.90 -0.30 -1.04
C ALA A 267 14.12 0.64 -1.07
N ALA A 268 15.09 0.38 -1.95
CA ALA A 268 16.26 1.23 -2.13
C ALA A 268 15.86 2.65 -2.58
N GLN A 269 14.98 2.76 -3.59
CA GLN A 269 14.49 4.06 -4.07
C GLN A 269 13.77 4.86 -2.98
N ASN A 270 12.92 4.20 -2.18
CA ASN A 270 12.26 4.85 -1.06
C ASN A 270 13.26 5.28 0.02
N CYS A 271 14.30 4.49 0.29
CA CYS A 271 15.37 4.91 1.20
C CYS A 271 16.17 6.09 0.65
N ASP A 272 16.42 6.16 -0.66
CA ASP A 272 17.10 7.31 -1.28
C ASP A 272 16.31 8.60 -1.04
N ARG A 273 14.98 8.58 -1.22
CA ARG A 273 14.11 9.72 -0.90
C ARG A 273 14.22 10.18 0.55
N VAL A 274 14.34 9.23 1.49
CA VAL A 274 14.54 9.56 2.91
C VAL A 274 15.90 10.20 3.12
N LEU A 275 16.95 9.65 2.53
CA LEU A 275 18.34 10.10 2.71
C LEU A 275 18.66 11.40 1.96
N GLU A 276 17.89 11.74 0.92
CA GLU A 276 17.90 13.07 0.28
C GLU A 276 17.53 14.18 1.29
N GLN A 277 16.58 13.90 2.19
CA GLN A 277 16.11 14.84 3.22
C GLN A 277 16.91 14.72 4.52
N GLU A 278 17.20 13.48 4.92
CA GLU A 278 17.84 13.14 6.19
C GLU A 278 19.03 12.19 5.96
N PRO A 279 20.21 12.69 5.54
CA PRO A 279 21.36 11.84 5.20
C PRO A 279 21.86 10.92 6.33
N GLY A 280 21.55 11.28 7.59
CA GLY A 280 21.90 10.52 8.79
C GLY A 280 20.82 9.55 9.26
N HIS A 281 19.71 9.36 8.53
CA HIS A 281 18.60 8.52 8.96
C HIS A 281 19.03 7.04 9.05
N LEU A 282 19.31 6.56 10.27
CA LEU A 282 19.88 5.23 10.51
C LEU A 282 19.02 4.07 9.98
N LYS A 283 17.70 4.10 10.21
CA LYS A 283 16.81 3.03 9.68
C LYS A 283 16.83 2.98 8.14
N ALA A 284 16.89 4.13 7.46
CA ALA A 284 16.95 4.19 5.99
C ALA A 284 18.31 3.74 5.45
N LEU A 285 19.43 4.13 6.08
CA LEU A 285 20.75 3.61 5.74
C LEU A 285 20.81 2.08 5.89
N TYR A 286 20.31 1.55 7.02
CA TYR A 286 20.27 0.11 7.24
C TYR A 286 19.42 -0.59 6.18
N ARG A 287 18.17 -0.14 5.96
CA ARG A 287 17.24 -0.72 4.98
C ARG A 287 17.78 -0.64 3.56
N ARG A 288 18.41 0.47 3.17
CA ARG A 288 19.09 0.59 1.86
C ARG A 288 20.26 -0.38 1.77
N GLY A 289 21.04 -0.55 2.83
CA GLY A 289 22.11 -1.55 2.91
C GLY A 289 21.60 -2.97 2.63
N VAL A 290 20.53 -3.39 3.32
CA VAL A 290 19.86 -4.68 3.09
C VAL A 290 19.36 -4.79 1.64
N ALA A 291 18.71 -3.75 1.12
CA ALA A 291 18.19 -3.73 -0.24
C ALA A 291 19.32 -3.86 -1.29
N GLN A 292 20.41 -3.11 -1.14
CA GLN A 292 21.55 -3.15 -2.04
C GLN A 292 22.27 -4.50 -2.01
N ALA A 293 22.35 -5.13 -0.83
CA ALA A 293 22.88 -6.50 -0.69
C ALA A 293 22.03 -7.50 -1.48
N ALA A 294 20.70 -7.43 -1.35
CA ALA A 294 19.77 -8.27 -2.11
C ALA A 294 19.84 -8.04 -3.63
N LEU A 295 20.21 -6.83 -4.06
CA LEU A 295 20.46 -6.49 -5.47
C LEU A 295 21.86 -6.88 -5.97
N GLY A 296 22.73 -7.41 -5.10
CA GLY A 296 24.11 -7.75 -5.44
C GLY A 296 25.09 -6.57 -5.47
N ASN A 297 24.66 -5.37 -5.08
CA ASN A 297 25.50 -4.17 -5.03
C ASN A 297 26.26 -4.11 -3.69
N LEU A 298 27.20 -5.04 -3.51
CA LEU A 298 27.82 -5.33 -2.20
C LEU A 298 28.67 -4.17 -1.66
N GLU A 299 29.32 -3.38 -2.52
CA GLU A 299 30.10 -2.20 -2.11
C GLU A 299 29.19 -1.13 -1.51
N LYS A 300 28.05 -0.86 -2.17
CA LYS A 300 27.05 0.11 -1.69
C LYS A 300 26.44 -0.36 -0.37
N ALA A 301 26.08 -1.63 -0.28
CA ALA A 301 25.56 -2.23 0.94
C ALA A 301 26.55 -2.10 2.11
N THR A 302 27.82 -2.42 1.86
CA THR A 302 28.91 -2.29 2.84
C THR A 302 29.07 -0.85 3.33
N ALA A 303 29.04 0.12 2.41
CA ALA A 303 29.19 1.54 2.73
C ALA A 303 28.06 2.02 3.66
N ASP A 304 26.81 1.67 3.36
CA ASP A 304 25.66 2.05 4.17
C ASP A 304 25.66 1.38 5.55
N LEU A 305 25.94 0.07 5.62
CA LEU A 305 25.99 -0.66 6.89
C LEU A 305 27.13 -0.18 7.79
N LYS A 306 28.28 0.19 7.21
CA LYS A 306 29.38 0.82 7.97
C LYS A 306 28.99 2.16 8.56
N LYS A 307 28.20 2.99 7.85
CA LYS A 307 27.69 4.25 8.39
C LYS A 307 26.74 4.00 9.58
N VAL A 308 25.89 2.97 9.49
CA VAL A 308 25.02 2.57 10.61
C VAL A 308 25.87 2.17 11.82
N LEU A 309 26.90 1.33 11.63
CA LEU A 309 27.78 0.88 12.71
C LEU A 309 28.71 1.97 13.27
N ALA A 310 29.02 2.99 12.47
CA ALA A 310 29.77 4.14 12.96
C ALA A 310 28.93 4.98 13.95
N ALA A 311 27.61 5.06 13.73
CA ALA A 311 26.69 5.77 14.62
C ALA A 311 26.20 4.89 15.80
N ASP A 312 25.95 3.61 15.55
CA ASP A 312 25.54 2.62 16.54
C ASP A 312 26.38 1.34 16.42
N PRO A 313 27.56 1.29 17.08
CA PRO A 313 28.46 0.14 17.02
C PRO A 313 27.86 -1.14 17.61
N LYS A 314 26.81 -1.05 18.44
CA LYS A 314 26.16 -2.19 19.11
C LYS A 314 24.98 -2.73 18.31
N ASN A 315 24.71 -2.18 17.12
CA ASN A 315 23.63 -2.64 16.26
C ASN A 315 23.90 -4.04 15.71
N ARG A 316 23.40 -5.07 16.42
CA ARG A 316 23.62 -6.47 16.06
C ARG A 316 23.10 -6.81 14.66
N ALA A 317 21.94 -6.28 14.26
CA ALA A 317 21.37 -6.53 12.95
C ALA A 317 22.26 -5.99 11.81
N ALA A 318 22.86 -4.82 11.99
CA ALA A 318 23.81 -4.26 11.02
C ALA A 318 25.15 -5.03 11.00
N GLN A 319 25.63 -5.52 12.15
CA GLN A 319 26.83 -6.36 12.21
C GLN A 319 26.63 -7.69 11.47
N GLU A 320 25.52 -8.37 11.73
CA GLU A 320 25.17 -9.64 11.08
C GLU A 320 25.02 -9.46 9.57
N GLU A 321 24.30 -8.42 9.14
CA GLU A 321 24.10 -8.15 7.72
C GLU A 321 25.40 -7.79 7.01
N LEU A 322 26.27 -6.99 7.64
CA LEU A 322 27.58 -6.67 7.09
C LEU A 322 28.45 -7.93 6.95
N GLY A 323 28.39 -8.84 7.91
CA GLY A 323 29.06 -10.14 7.83
C GLY A 323 28.61 -10.95 6.61
N LYS A 324 27.29 -11.00 6.35
CA LYS A 324 26.73 -11.67 5.16
C LYS A 324 27.22 -11.02 3.86
N VAL A 325 27.17 -9.69 3.77
CA VAL A 325 27.62 -8.94 2.58
C VAL A 325 29.10 -9.20 2.29
N ILE A 326 29.97 -9.16 3.30
CA ILE A 326 31.40 -9.44 3.13
C ILE A 326 31.64 -10.88 2.67
N PHE A 327 30.90 -11.84 3.24
CA PHE A 327 31.01 -13.24 2.83
C PHE A 327 30.56 -13.45 1.38
N GLN A 328 29.46 -12.81 0.97
CA GLN A 328 28.99 -12.83 -0.42
C GLN A 328 30.02 -12.24 -1.39
N GLY A 329 30.65 -11.12 -1.02
CA GLY A 329 31.68 -10.48 -1.85
C GLY A 329 32.88 -11.38 -2.08
N LYS A 330 33.41 -11.99 -1.01
CA LYS A 330 34.51 -12.96 -1.13
C LYS A 330 34.16 -14.14 -2.04
N LYS A 331 32.92 -14.61 -2.02
CA LYS A 331 32.45 -15.70 -2.89
C LYS A 331 32.38 -15.26 -4.35
N GLN A 332 31.89 -14.04 -4.62
CA GLN A 332 31.86 -13.47 -5.97
C GLN A 332 33.27 -13.27 -6.54
N ASP A 333 34.19 -12.69 -5.75
CA ASP A 333 35.58 -12.48 -6.15
C ASP A 333 36.30 -13.80 -6.46
N ALA A 334 36.11 -14.82 -5.60
CA ALA A 334 36.68 -16.14 -5.83
C ALA A 334 36.13 -16.79 -7.12
N GLY A 335 34.83 -16.65 -7.38
CA GLY A 335 34.19 -17.12 -8.60
C GLY A 335 34.73 -16.42 -9.85
N LEU A 336 34.88 -15.09 -9.80
CA LEU A 336 35.48 -14.29 -10.87
C LEU A 336 36.93 -14.71 -11.14
N ALA A 337 37.75 -14.83 -10.10
CA ALA A 337 39.14 -15.26 -10.22
C ALA A 337 39.26 -16.66 -10.82
N GLN A 338 38.38 -17.60 -10.44
CA GLN A 338 38.34 -18.93 -11.03
C GLN A 338 37.93 -18.90 -12.51
N GLY A 339 36.94 -18.08 -12.87
CA GLY A 339 36.51 -17.89 -14.26
C GLY A 339 37.63 -17.33 -15.13
N LEU A 340 38.33 -16.29 -14.66
CA LEU A 340 39.47 -15.69 -15.36
C LEU A 340 40.61 -16.70 -15.58
N ARG A 341 40.93 -17.53 -14.58
CA ARG A 341 41.94 -18.59 -14.73
C ARG A 341 41.59 -19.60 -15.82
N LYS A 342 40.31 -19.93 -16.02
CA LYS A 342 39.88 -20.85 -17.08
C LYS A 342 39.90 -20.22 -18.47
N MET A 343 39.71 -18.90 -18.57
CA MET A 343 39.67 -18.18 -19.85
C MET A 343 41.07 -17.80 -20.34
N PHE A 344 42.02 -17.59 -19.44
CA PHE A 344 43.34 -17.01 -19.77
C PHE A 344 44.55 -17.80 -19.24
N GLY A 345 44.33 -18.91 -18.53
CA GLY A 345 45.39 -19.79 -18.01
C GLY A 345 45.42 -21.11 -18.75
#